data_AF-A0A2G6THM0-F1
#
_entry.id   AF-A0A2G6THM0-F1
#
_cell.length_a   1.000
_cell.length_b   1.000
_cell.length_c   1.000
_cell.angle_alpha   90.00
_cell.angle_beta   90.00
_cell.angle_gamma   90.00
#
_symmetry.space_group_name_H-M   'P 1'
#
loop_
_entity.id
_entity.type
_entity.pdbx_description
1 polymer ?
#
loop_
_entity_poly.entity_id
_entity_poly.type
_entity_poly.pdbx_seq_one_letter_code
_entity_poly.pdbx_strand_id
1 'polypeptide(L)'
;MIIKYSKKLLFVFVLLAQVCFGQKVFKIKEGQLKFINANEGVFIKKGNSYYHLKLPRINDYEDLSEGVKYELDNVTPEEINNLKKDSATISALDIIKFDFENLETKKVITKNSSHQNNYQFYKYNRNFFAIDFLKDSSHKPVKKFLLNYCILDFGNNNKIIFHNEGFIVSTKEKVKFSFKDKGLNDAFKNYETENLKSFTTAEVYFGNESKLQINNGFYKTDTLWNKKLKIKDIYNESVISKSFDSIAFDNFFIVGYQKGKINLYNYAFQNLNIQNLKAVSLIKHFPLMQIIEGNSLKTINLIGKDSKMSDYNMEGTPFSVSFSDYFDDQTADFKIIQKNGMFFLEPYSISISSIVPDVRKFRKELQLLNSNEFETVEFLDEMASITTQSEIGAFSIKDPIMIYVKLKNGKFNLTTIEYLIAENPDERIIAFNNKLPKNLDSIKTIRDQKYLIEKDGLFTYYPIRKEIKYKKLEDFKENFARFELPNGQKGWLDLKGNEYLDN
;
A
#
# COMPACT_ATOMS: atom_id res chain seq x y z
N MET A 1 2.90 -35.75 44.00
CA MET A 1 2.77 -36.68 42.85
C MET A 1 2.75 -35.84 41.58
N ILE A 2 3.90 -35.61 40.95
CA ILE A 2 4.01 -34.74 39.76
C ILE A 2 3.86 -35.64 38.54
N ILE A 3 2.74 -35.51 37.83
CA ILE A 3 2.48 -36.31 36.63
C ILE A 3 3.45 -35.84 35.53
N LYS A 4 4.46 -36.67 35.25
CA LYS A 4 5.38 -36.49 34.12
C LYS A 4 4.62 -36.72 32.82
N TYR A 5 4.20 -35.63 32.18
CA TYR A 5 3.76 -35.70 30.78
C TYR A 5 4.93 -36.11 29.89
N SER A 6 4.69 -37.01 28.94
CA SER A 6 5.73 -37.45 28.01
C SER A 6 6.15 -36.27 27.12
N LYS A 7 7.45 -36.16 26.80
CA LYS A 7 7.98 -35.09 25.91
C LYS A 7 7.27 -35.04 24.55
N LYS A 8 6.65 -36.15 24.11
CA LYS A 8 5.81 -36.21 22.89
C LYS A 8 4.49 -35.44 23.05
N LEU A 9 3.86 -35.44 24.22
CA LEU A 9 2.59 -34.72 24.44
C LEU A 9 2.79 -33.20 24.48
N LEU A 10 3.92 -32.73 25.04
CA LEU A 10 4.28 -31.32 25.03
C LEU A 10 4.59 -30.83 23.60
N PHE A 11 5.23 -31.68 22.78
CA PHE A 11 5.52 -31.38 21.38
C PHE A 11 4.25 -31.34 20.52
N VAL A 12 3.28 -32.23 20.77
CA VAL A 12 1.96 -32.20 20.14
C VAL A 12 1.14 -30.99 20.60
N PHE A 13 1.26 -30.54 21.85
CA PHE A 13 0.61 -29.31 22.33
C PHE A 13 1.22 -28.04 21.71
N VAL A 14 2.54 -28.00 21.49
CA VAL A 14 3.21 -26.89 20.79
C VAL A 14 2.88 -26.89 19.29
N LEU A 15 2.76 -28.06 18.67
CA LEU A 15 2.31 -28.21 17.27
C LEU A 15 0.82 -27.89 17.10
N LEU A 16 -0.06 -28.30 18.02
CA LEU A 16 -1.48 -27.96 17.99
C LEU A 16 -1.72 -26.48 18.32
N ALA A 17 -0.94 -25.90 19.25
CA ALA A 17 -0.96 -24.46 19.46
C ALA A 17 -0.54 -23.73 18.18
N GLN A 18 0.45 -24.24 17.44
CA GLN A 18 0.89 -23.68 16.15
C GLN A 18 -0.12 -23.82 15.01
N VAL A 19 -1.18 -24.62 15.15
CA VAL A 19 -2.18 -24.89 14.09
C VAL A 19 -3.52 -24.18 14.32
N CYS A 20 -3.70 -23.47 15.45
CA CYS A 20 -4.90 -22.63 15.68
C CYS A 20 -4.68 -21.12 15.45
N PHE A 21 -3.55 -20.72 14.86
CA PHE A 21 -3.21 -19.29 14.72
C PHE A 21 -3.90 -18.67 13.50
N GLY A 22 -4.91 -17.86 13.77
CA GLY A 22 -5.38 -16.85 12.83
C GLY A 22 -6.62 -16.09 13.27
N GLN A 23 -7.44 -16.68 14.14
CA GLN A 23 -8.74 -16.12 14.52
C GLN A 23 -8.82 -15.94 16.03
N LYS A 24 -9.02 -14.71 16.52
CA LYS A 24 -9.17 -14.49 17.96
C LYS A 24 -10.50 -15.07 18.43
N VAL A 25 -10.43 -16.08 19.29
CA VAL A 25 -11.60 -16.74 19.89
C VAL A 25 -11.71 -16.32 21.35
N PHE A 26 -12.78 -15.60 21.69
CA PHE A 26 -13.11 -15.23 23.06
C PHE A 26 -14.07 -16.25 23.65
N LYS A 27 -13.61 -16.98 24.67
CA LYS A 27 -14.45 -17.92 25.41
C LYS A 27 -15.29 -17.16 26.41
N ILE A 28 -16.60 -17.16 26.22
CA ILE A 28 -17.56 -16.54 27.14
C ILE A 28 -17.83 -17.52 28.27
N LYS A 29 -17.52 -17.11 29.51
CA LYS A 29 -17.64 -17.97 30.72
C LYS A 29 -18.73 -17.49 31.67
N GLU A 30 -19.33 -16.35 31.37
CA GLU A 30 -20.30 -15.64 32.21
C GLU A 30 -21.62 -16.40 32.34
N GLY A 31 -21.98 -17.21 31.35
CA GLY A 31 -23.19 -18.01 31.36
C GLY A 31 -23.43 -18.78 30.06
N GLN A 32 -24.57 -19.46 29.99
CA GLN A 32 -24.98 -20.22 28.80
C GLN A 32 -25.72 -19.30 27.82
N LEU A 33 -25.32 -19.30 26.55
CA LEU A 33 -26.04 -18.60 25.49
C LEU A 33 -27.50 -19.06 25.44
N LYS A 34 -28.43 -18.10 25.34
CA LYS A 34 -29.86 -18.39 25.14
C LYS A 34 -30.36 -17.97 23.79
N PHE A 35 -30.04 -16.76 23.37
CA PHE A 35 -30.36 -16.27 22.04
C PHE A 35 -29.53 -15.02 21.73
N ILE A 36 -29.56 -14.64 20.47
CA ILE A 36 -28.97 -13.40 19.95
C ILE A 36 -30.09 -12.65 19.26
N ASN A 37 -30.26 -11.37 19.55
CA ASN A 37 -31.16 -10.49 18.84
C ASN A 37 -30.33 -9.50 18.01
N ALA A 38 -30.69 -9.30 16.75
CA ALA A 38 -29.90 -8.45 15.84
C ALA A 38 -29.73 -7.00 16.33
N ASN A 39 -30.76 -6.46 17.00
CA ASN A 39 -30.79 -5.08 17.45
C ASN A 39 -30.25 -4.95 18.88
N GLU A 40 -30.65 -5.89 19.74
CA GLU A 40 -30.42 -5.83 21.19
C GLU A 40 -29.18 -6.61 21.66
N GLY A 41 -28.54 -7.42 20.81
CA GLY A 41 -27.28 -8.09 21.14
C GLY A 41 -27.42 -9.50 21.70
N VAL A 42 -26.52 -9.87 22.63
CA VAL A 42 -26.34 -11.25 23.10
C VAL A 42 -26.95 -11.46 24.48
N PHE A 43 -27.79 -12.49 24.63
CA PHE A 43 -28.45 -12.80 25.90
C PHE A 43 -28.02 -14.17 26.43
N ILE A 44 -27.58 -14.19 27.68
CA ILE A 44 -27.09 -15.38 28.39
C ILE A 44 -27.93 -15.69 29.63
N LYS A 45 -27.87 -16.93 30.10
CA LYS A 45 -28.43 -17.37 31.39
C LYS A 45 -27.30 -17.77 32.34
N LYS A 46 -27.34 -17.24 33.56
CA LYS A 46 -26.41 -17.59 34.64
C LYS A 46 -27.21 -17.91 35.90
N GLY A 47 -27.17 -19.17 36.34
CA GLY A 47 -28.05 -19.65 37.41
C GLY A 47 -29.52 -19.54 36.99
N ASN A 48 -30.33 -18.84 37.81
CA ASN A 48 -31.75 -18.62 37.56
C ASN A 48 -32.09 -17.29 36.88
N SER A 49 -31.09 -16.46 36.60
CA SER A 49 -31.29 -15.11 36.03
C SER A 49 -30.81 -15.02 34.58
N TYR A 50 -31.38 -14.06 33.86
CA TYR A 50 -30.99 -13.72 32.49
C TYR A 50 -30.24 -12.40 32.47
N TYR A 51 -29.27 -12.32 31.55
CA TYR A 51 -28.42 -11.15 31.42
C TYR A 51 -28.22 -10.78 29.95
N HIS A 52 -28.16 -9.49 29.68
CA HIS A 52 -27.63 -8.94 28.45
C HIS A 52 -26.11 -8.82 28.61
N LEU A 53 -25.37 -9.42 27.68
CA LEU A 53 -23.92 -9.44 27.68
C LEU A 53 -23.40 -8.18 26.97
N LYS A 54 -22.82 -7.24 27.71
CA LYS A 54 -22.19 -6.06 27.10
C LYS A 54 -20.87 -6.48 26.45
N LEU A 55 -20.83 -6.38 25.14
CA LEU A 55 -19.64 -6.62 24.35
C LEU A 55 -18.90 -5.29 24.14
N PRO A 56 -17.58 -5.24 24.37
CA PRO A 56 -16.79 -4.04 24.10
C PRO A 56 -16.78 -3.76 22.60
N ARG A 57 -16.45 -2.52 22.24
CA ARG A 57 -16.17 -2.20 20.84
C ARG A 57 -14.88 -2.93 20.45
N ILE A 58 -14.95 -3.80 19.47
CA ILE A 58 -13.82 -4.48 18.83
C ILE A 58 -12.75 -3.50 18.36
N ASN A 59 -13.09 -2.24 18.06
CA ASN A 59 -12.09 -1.25 17.63
C ASN A 59 -11.34 -0.61 18.81
N ASP A 60 -11.78 -0.89 20.04
CA ASP A 60 -11.11 -0.48 21.28
C ASP A 60 -10.21 -1.64 21.72
N TYR A 61 -9.09 -1.75 21.03
CA TYR A 61 -8.27 -2.97 21.01
C TYR A 61 -7.58 -3.29 22.34
N GLU A 62 -7.49 -2.32 23.25
CA GLU A 62 -6.96 -2.49 24.60
C GLU A 62 -7.94 -3.24 25.53
N ASP A 63 -9.24 -3.20 25.22
CA ASP A 63 -10.32 -3.74 26.07
C ASP A 63 -10.59 -5.24 25.86
N LEU A 64 -9.98 -5.86 24.83
CA LEU A 64 -10.17 -7.27 24.47
C LEU A 64 -8.96 -8.14 24.84
N SER A 65 -8.44 -7.98 26.06
CA SER A 65 -7.38 -8.84 26.60
C SER A 65 -7.89 -10.23 27.02
N GLU A 66 -7.00 -11.21 27.09
CA GLU A 66 -7.36 -12.56 27.56
C GLU A 66 -7.72 -12.54 29.05
N GLY A 67 -8.96 -12.95 29.36
CA GLY A 67 -9.46 -13.03 30.75
C GLY A 67 -10.37 -11.89 31.19
N VAL A 68 -10.77 -11.00 30.27
CA VAL A 68 -11.78 -9.96 30.53
C VAL A 68 -13.09 -10.61 30.99
N LYS A 69 -13.59 -10.15 32.14
CA LYS A 69 -14.96 -10.42 32.57
C LYS A 69 -15.87 -9.45 31.85
N TYR A 70 -16.83 -9.95 31.09
CA TYR A 70 -17.79 -9.10 30.41
C TYR A 70 -18.82 -8.55 31.40
N GLU A 71 -19.21 -7.29 31.20
CA GLU A 71 -20.25 -6.64 31.99
C GLU A 71 -21.62 -7.25 31.64
N LEU A 72 -22.46 -7.42 32.66
CA LEU A 72 -23.76 -8.06 32.56
C LEU A 72 -24.85 -7.12 33.08
N ASP A 73 -25.82 -6.80 32.23
CA ASP A 73 -27.05 -6.14 32.68
C ASP A 73 -28.09 -7.21 33.01
N ASN A 74 -28.76 -7.09 34.15
CA ASN A 74 -29.90 -7.94 34.48
C ASN A 74 -31.06 -7.66 33.51
N VAL A 75 -31.73 -8.73 33.07
CA VAL A 75 -32.89 -8.64 32.18
C VAL A 75 -34.05 -9.39 32.80
N THR A 76 -35.24 -8.79 32.77
CA THR A 76 -36.44 -9.39 33.34
C THR A 76 -36.94 -10.58 32.51
N PRO A 77 -37.64 -11.55 33.12
CA PRO A 77 -38.24 -12.65 32.36
C PRO A 77 -39.25 -12.19 31.29
N GLU A 78 -39.93 -11.07 31.53
CA GLU A 78 -40.89 -10.49 30.58
C GLU A 78 -40.19 -9.96 29.32
N GLU A 79 -39.12 -9.17 29.49
CA GLU A 79 -38.28 -8.69 28.38
C GLU A 79 -37.71 -9.86 27.56
N ILE A 80 -37.21 -10.90 28.23
CA ILE A 80 -36.71 -12.12 27.56
C ILE A 80 -37.79 -12.78 26.70
N ASN A 81 -39.02 -12.84 27.20
CA ASN A 81 -40.13 -13.45 26.45
C ASN A 81 -40.57 -12.59 25.26
N ASN A 82 -40.49 -11.27 25.38
CA ASN A 82 -40.76 -10.35 24.28
C ASN A 82 -39.69 -10.47 23.18
N LEU A 83 -38.41 -10.45 23.56
CA LEU A 83 -37.30 -10.60 22.61
C LEU A 83 -37.32 -11.95 21.89
N LYS A 84 -37.69 -13.04 22.56
CA LYS A 84 -37.82 -14.36 21.91
C LYS A 84 -38.88 -14.41 20.82
N LYS A 85 -39.89 -13.55 20.86
CA LYS A 85 -40.95 -13.46 19.84
C LYS A 85 -40.52 -12.61 18.64
N ASP A 86 -39.45 -11.82 18.77
CA ASP A 86 -38.91 -11.02 17.68
C ASP A 86 -38.33 -11.92 16.58
N SER A 87 -38.74 -11.67 15.34
CA SER A 87 -38.20 -12.33 14.14
C SER A 87 -36.70 -12.15 13.93
N ALA A 88 -36.11 -11.09 14.51
CA ALA A 88 -34.68 -10.81 14.50
C ALA A 88 -33.90 -11.65 15.51
N THR A 89 -34.58 -12.48 16.32
CA THR A 89 -33.97 -13.33 17.33
C THR A 89 -33.56 -14.69 16.76
N ILE A 90 -32.38 -15.16 17.16
CA ILE A 90 -31.83 -16.46 16.83
C ILE A 90 -31.63 -17.23 18.14
N SER A 91 -32.36 -18.33 18.31
CA SER A 91 -32.22 -19.20 19.47
C SER A 91 -30.85 -19.88 19.47
N ALA A 92 -30.24 -20.05 20.64
CA ALA A 92 -29.00 -20.81 20.79
C ALA A 92 -29.14 -22.27 20.28
N LEU A 93 -30.34 -22.84 20.31
CA LEU A 93 -30.60 -24.20 19.83
C LEU A 93 -30.61 -24.32 18.30
N ASP A 94 -30.77 -23.19 17.60
CA ASP A 94 -30.76 -23.14 16.14
C ASP A 94 -29.36 -22.91 15.59
N ILE A 95 -28.43 -22.46 16.44
CA ILE A 95 -27.02 -22.26 16.09
C ILE A 95 -26.38 -23.63 15.89
N ILE A 96 -25.79 -23.82 14.72
CA ILE A 96 -25.05 -25.04 14.41
C ILE A 96 -23.55 -24.79 14.50
N LYS A 97 -22.80 -25.89 14.64
CA LYS A 97 -21.37 -25.86 14.46
C LYS A 97 -21.06 -25.49 13.02
N PHE A 98 -20.73 -24.23 12.79
CA PHE A 98 -20.15 -23.80 11.53
C PHE A 98 -18.64 -23.80 11.65
N ASP A 99 -18.02 -24.54 10.76
CA ASP A 99 -16.58 -24.59 10.67
C ASP A 99 -16.10 -23.42 9.81
N PHE A 100 -15.84 -22.29 10.49
CA PHE A 100 -15.32 -21.07 9.87
C PHE A 100 -13.94 -21.27 9.23
N GLU A 101 -13.22 -22.36 9.51
CA GLU A 101 -12.00 -22.73 8.79
C GLU A 101 -12.30 -22.99 7.30
N ASN A 102 -13.52 -23.45 6.97
CA ASN A 102 -13.92 -23.60 5.57
C ASN A 102 -14.00 -22.27 4.79
N LEU A 103 -14.10 -21.11 5.46
CA LEU A 103 -14.11 -19.81 4.79
C LEU A 103 -12.71 -19.37 4.33
N GLU A 104 -11.65 -20.08 4.74
CA GLU A 104 -10.30 -19.84 4.20
C GLU A 104 -10.22 -20.23 2.73
N THR A 105 -10.99 -21.23 2.31
CA THR A 105 -10.96 -21.80 0.97
C THR A 105 -12.29 -21.65 0.25
N LYS A 106 -13.27 -20.93 0.81
CA LYS A 106 -14.61 -20.77 0.24
C LYS A 106 -15.10 -19.33 0.35
N LYS A 107 -15.92 -18.94 -0.62
CA LYS A 107 -16.70 -17.71 -0.60
C LYS A 107 -18.19 -18.03 -0.71
N VAL A 108 -19.01 -17.24 -0.02
CA VAL A 108 -20.46 -17.33 -0.05
C VAL A 108 -20.98 -16.23 -0.98
N ILE A 109 -21.77 -16.59 -1.98
CA ILE A 109 -22.34 -15.64 -2.94
C ILE A 109 -23.85 -15.75 -2.91
N THR A 110 -24.54 -14.62 -2.82
CA THR A 110 -26.00 -14.61 -2.89
C THR A 110 -26.49 -14.63 -4.32
N LYS A 111 -27.63 -15.28 -4.54
CA LYS A 111 -28.39 -15.27 -5.79
C LYS A 111 -29.79 -14.73 -5.55
N ASN A 112 -29.85 -13.41 -5.41
CA ASN A 112 -31.09 -12.67 -5.28
C ASN A 112 -31.71 -12.41 -6.67
N SER A 113 -32.97 -11.97 -6.72
CA SER A 113 -33.65 -11.67 -7.98
C SER A 113 -33.00 -10.49 -8.71
N SER A 114 -33.28 -10.31 -10.01
CA SER A 114 -32.67 -9.29 -10.89
C SER A 114 -32.79 -7.84 -10.43
N HIS A 115 -33.62 -7.56 -9.41
CA HIS A 115 -33.83 -6.23 -8.83
C HIS A 115 -33.23 -6.07 -7.43
N GLN A 116 -32.52 -7.08 -6.94
CA GLN A 116 -31.89 -7.11 -5.62
C GLN A 116 -30.37 -7.24 -5.77
N ASN A 117 -29.62 -6.49 -4.96
CA ASN A 117 -28.16 -6.57 -4.95
C ASN A 117 -27.71 -7.99 -4.59
N ASN A 118 -26.68 -8.47 -5.27
CA ASN A 118 -25.97 -9.67 -4.85
C ASN A 118 -24.78 -9.29 -3.97
N TYR A 119 -24.36 -10.23 -3.13
CA TYR A 119 -23.29 -10.03 -2.18
C TYR A 119 -22.33 -11.21 -2.27
N GLN A 120 -21.04 -10.94 -2.09
CA GLN A 120 -20.08 -12.00 -1.81
C GLN A 120 -19.41 -11.78 -0.45
N PHE A 121 -19.34 -12.85 0.34
CA PHE A 121 -18.74 -12.88 1.66
C PHE A 121 -17.60 -13.89 1.69
N TYR A 122 -16.42 -13.45 2.13
CA TYR A 122 -15.23 -14.30 2.21
C TYR A 122 -14.22 -13.77 3.19
N LYS A 123 -13.35 -14.65 3.67
CA LYS A 123 -12.21 -14.26 4.51
C LYS A 123 -11.18 -13.54 3.65
N TYR A 124 -10.90 -12.27 3.94
CA TYR A 124 -9.93 -11.48 3.18
C TYR A 124 -8.50 -11.76 3.65
N ASN A 125 -8.30 -11.77 4.95
CA ASN A 125 -7.09 -12.29 5.59
C ASN A 125 -7.49 -12.85 6.97
N ARG A 126 -6.51 -13.20 7.80
CA ARG A 126 -6.80 -13.81 9.11
C ARG A 126 -7.70 -12.94 10.02
N ASN A 127 -7.54 -11.62 9.96
CA ASN A 127 -8.19 -10.67 10.87
C ASN A 127 -9.45 -10.01 10.26
N PHE A 128 -9.65 -10.13 8.96
CA PHE A 128 -10.72 -9.41 8.26
C PHE A 128 -11.55 -10.31 7.35
N PHE A 129 -12.86 -10.11 7.37
CA PHE A 129 -13.77 -10.56 6.33
C PHE A 129 -14.06 -9.44 5.34
N ALA A 130 -14.40 -9.81 4.11
CA ALA A 130 -14.89 -8.93 3.08
C ALA A 130 -16.37 -9.22 2.79
N ILE A 131 -17.17 -8.17 2.66
CA ILE A 131 -18.50 -8.21 2.05
C ILE A 131 -18.46 -7.29 0.85
N ASP A 132 -18.60 -7.85 -0.35
CA ASP A 132 -18.62 -7.07 -1.56
C ASP A 132 -20.03 -7.03 -2.15
N PHE A 133 -20.47 -5.84 -2.56
CA PHE A 133 -21.77 -5.56 -3.18
C PHE A 133 -21.62 -5.69 -4.69
N LEU A 134 -22.29 -6.67 -5.27
CA LEU A 134 -22.26 -6.98 -6.69
C LEU A 134 -23.49 -6.34 -7.35
N LYS A 135 -23.25 -5.43 -8.30
CA LYS A 135 -24.32 -4.73 -9.02
C LYS A 135 -24.97 -5.61 -10.10
N ASP A 136 -24.25 -6.61 -10.63
CA ASP A 136 -24.72 -7.53 -11.68
C ASP A 136 -24.00 -8.89 -11.58
N SER A 137 -24.35 -9.83 -12.48
CA SER A 137 -23.66 -11.12 -12.70
C SER A 137 -22.20 -10.99 -13.17
N SER A 138 -21.73 -9.77 -13.43
CA SER A 138 -20.33 -9.48 -13.81
C SER A 138 -19.32 -9.65 -12.67
N HIS A 139 -19.80 -9.94 -11.44
CA HIS A 139 -18.98 -10.14 -10.23
C HIS A 139 -18.03 -8.98 -9.89
N LYS A 140 -18.27 -7.77 -10.44
CA LYS A 140 -17.49 -6.59 -10.10
C LYS A 140 -18.09 -5.92 -8.86
N PRO A 141 -17.32 -5.76 -7.77
CA PRO A 141 -17.83 -5.12 -6.57
C PRO A 141 -17.94 -3.60 -6.78
N VAL A 142 -19.08 -3.04 -6.40
CA VAL A 142 -19.37 -1.59 -6.48
C VAL A 142 -19.18 -0.92 -5.13
N LYS A 143 -19.29 -1.71 -4.05
CA LYS A 143 -18.97 -1.31 -2.69
C LYS A 143 -18.37 -2.52 -1.99
N LYS A 144 -17.43 -2.28 -1.08
CA LYS A 144 -16.88 -3.31 -0.21
C LYS A 144 -16.88 -2.83 1.22
N PHE A 145 -17.20 -3.74 2.13
CA PHE A 145 -16.94 -3.58 3.55
C PHE A 145 -15.89 -4.59 3.98
N LEU A 146 -14.79 -4.08 4.51
CA LEU A 146 -13.84 -4.90 5.22
C LEU A 146 -14.16 -4.89 6.71
N LEU A 147 -14.41 -6.04 7.32
CA LEU A 147 -14.91 -6.15 8.68
C LEU A 147 -13.87 -6.86 9.55
N ASN A 148 -13.36 -6.17 10.57
CA ASN A 148 -12.52 -6.79 11.59
C ASN A 148 -13.41 -7.52 12.60
N TYR A 149 -13.13 -8.77 12.88
CA TYR A 149 -14.05 -9.61 13.61
C TYR A 149 -13.34 -10.47 14.65
N CYS A 150 -14.12 -11.00 15.59
CA CYS A 150 -13.67 -12.08 16.46
C CYS A 150 -14.71 -13.20 16.53
N ILE A 151 -14.32 -14.37 17.04
CA ILE A 151 -15.27 -15.42 17.41
C ILE A 151 -15.62 -15.27 18.88
N LEU A 152 -16.91 -15.31 19.19
CA LEU A 152 -17.39 -15.57 20.54
C LEU A 152 -17.76 -17.06 20.66
N ASP A 153 -17.12 -17.76 21.59
CA ASP A 153 -17.33 -19.18 21.88
C ASP A 153 -18.04 -19.33 23.23
N PHE A 154 -19.31 -19.72 23.18
CA PHE A 154 -20.16 -19.94 24.36
C PHE A 154 -20.14 -21.40 24.83
N GLY A 155 -19.26 -22.25 24.27
CA GLY A 155 -19.26 -23.69 24.51
C GLY A 155 -20.43 -24.41 23.81
N ASN A 156 -20.50 -25.74 23.97
CA ASN A 156 -21.55 -26.58 23.36
C ASN A 156 -21.73 -26.37 21.84
N ASN A 157 -20.63 -26.09 21.13
CA ASN A 157 -20.61 -25.73 19.70
C ASN A 157 -21.34 -24.44 19.31
N ASN A 158 -21.71 -23.59 20.28
CA ASN A 158 -22.28 -22.26 20.02
C ASN A 158 -21.15 -21.26 19.79
N LYS A 159 -20.77 -21.10 18.52
CA LYS A 159 -19.80 -20.10 18.06
C LYS A 159 -20.45 -19.14 17.10
N ILE A 160 -20.15 -17.85 17.27
CA ILE A 160 -20.63 -16.78 16.37
C ILE A 160 -19.48 -15.86 16.00
N ILE A 161 -19.59 -15.22 14.84
CA ILE A 161 -18.71 -14.10 14.48
C ILE A 161 -19.33 -12.82 15.03
N PHE A 162 -18.52 -12.03 15.71
CA PHE A 162 -18.89 -10.73 16.23
C PHE A 162 -18.12 -9.62 15.50
N HIS A 163 -18.84 -8.57 15.13
CA HIS A 163 -18.37 -7.28 14.61
C HIS A 163 -19.02 -6.15 15.42
N ASN A 164 -18.41 -4.97 15.49
CA ASN A 164 -19.00 -3.80 16.17
C ASN A 164 -20.40 -3.44 15.68
N GLU A 165 -20.61 -3.68 14.40
CA GLU A 165 -21.86 -3.36 13.73
C GLU A 165 -22.83 -4.55 13.75
N GLY A 166 -22.44 -5.75 14.17
CA GLY A 166 -23.33 -6.90 14.06
C GLY A 166 -22.76 -8.28 14.36
N PHE A 167 -23.54 -9.30 14.00
CA PHE A 167 -23.22 -10.72 14.20
C PHE A 167 -23.39 -11.51 12.91
N ILE A 168 -22.59 -12.56 12.75
CA ILE A 168 -22.82 -13.60 11.75
C ILE A 168 -23.02 -14.92 12.49
N VAL A 169 -24.18 -15.52 12.26
CA VAL A 169 -24.62 -16.72 12.97
C VAL A 169 -25.03 -17.77 11.94
N SER A 170 -24.43 -18.95 12.03
CA SER A 170 -24.85 -20.08 11.21
C SER A 170 -25.92 -20.88 11.93
N THR A 171 -27.01 -21.15 11.23
CA THR A 171 -28.12 -21.97 11.70
C THR A 171 -28.29 -23.21 10.81
N LYS A 172 -29.14 -24.15 11.25
CA LYS A 172 -29.43 -25.41 10.53
C LYS A 172 -29.80 -25.22 9.05
N GLU A 173 -30.37 -24.07 8.70
CA GLU A 173 -30.87 -23.82 7.35
C GLU A 173 -30.12 -22.68 6.62
N LYS A 174 -29.47 -21.75 7.33
CA LYS A 174 -29.03 -20.46 6.76
C LYS A 174 -27.81 -19.88 7.50
N VAL A 175 -27.06 -19.01 6.83
CA VAL A 175 -26.16 -18.06 7.52
C VAL A 175 -26.90 -16.74 7.66
N LYS A 176 -27.12 -16.29 8.89
CA LYS A 176 -27.78 -15.02 9.21
C LYS A 176 -26.75 -13.95 9.50
N PHE A 177 -26.91 -12.80 8.85
CA PHE A 177 -26.17 -11.57 9.08
C PHE A 177 -27.11 -10.63 9.83
N SER A 178 -26.62 -10.06 10.93
CA SER A 178 -27.43 -9.23 11.82
C SER A 178 -26.63 -7.97 12.12
N PHE A 179 -26.77 -6.95 11.28
CA PHE A 179 -25.99 -5.71 11.31
C PHE A 179 -26.88 -4.49 11.58
N LYS A 180 -26.50 -3.61 12.51
CA LYS A 180 -27.30 -2.43 12.89
C LYS A 180 -27.55 -1.45 11.73
N ASP A 181 -26.66 -1.38 10.76
CA ASP A 181 -26.77 -0.43 9.64
C ASP A 181 -27.49 -0.95 8.39
N LYS A 182 -28.28 -0.04 7.80
CA LYS A 182 -29.38 -0.25 6.85
C LYS A 182 -28.92 -0.91 5.54
N GLY A 183 -29.00 -2.24 5.44
CA GLY A 183 -28.90 -2.97 4.16
C GLY A 183 -28.41 -4.41 4.23
N LEU A 184 -27.89 -4.86 5.37
CA LEU A 184 -27.32 -6.21 5.55
C LEU A 184 -28.12 -7.12 6.51
N ASN A 185 -29.28 -6.67 6.99
CA ASN A 185 -30.12 -7.43 7.92
C ASN A 185 -30.97 -8.51 7.26
N ASP A 186 -31.11 -8.47 5.94
CA ASP A 186 -31.80 -9.53 5.23
C ASP A 186 -30.92 -10.79 5.26
N ALA A 187 -31.43 -11.83 5.92
CA ALA A 187 -30.77 -13.13 5.90
C ALA A 187 -30.53 -13.56 4.44
N PHE A 188 -29.32 -14.04 4.13
CA PHE A 188 -29.05 -14.65 2.84
C PHE A 188 -29.85 -15.94 2.71
N LYS A 189 -31.02 -15.83 2.07
CA LYS A 189 -31.95 -16.96 1.88
C LYS A 189 -31.51 -17.84 0.71
N ASN A 190 -30.94 -17.23 -0.33
CA ASN A 190 -30.49 -17.91 -1.55
C ASN A 190 -29.00 -17.63 -1.73
N TYR A 191 -28.14 -18.53 -1.27
CA TYR A 191 -26.70 -18.43 -1.47
C TYR A 191 -26.12 -19.73 -1.98
N GLU A 192 -25.00 -19.60 -2.69
CA GLU A 192 -24.14 -20.69 -3.10
C GLU A 192 -22.77 -20.51 -2.45
N THR A 193 -22.05 -21.62 -2.32
CA THR A 193 -20.68 -21.61 -1.82
C THR A 193 -19.76 -22.01 -2.96
N GLU A 194 -18.79 -21.16 -3.27
CA GLU A 194 -17.77 -21.41 -4.28
C GLU A 194 -16.40 -21.59 -3.64
N ASN A 195 -15.53 -22.36 -4.29
CA ASN A 195 -14.14 -22.50 -3.85
C ASN A 195 -13.37 -21.21 -4.13
N LEU A 196 -12.78 -20.63 -3.09
CA LEU A 196 -11.87 -19.50 -3.16
C LEU A 196 -10.45 -20.02 -3.36
N LYS A 197 -10.00 -20.13 -4.62
CA LYS A 197 -8.63 -20.58 -4.95
C LYS A 197 -7.59 -19.48 -4.69
N SER A 198 -7.91 -18.26 -5.08
CA SER A 198 -7.06 -17.08 -4.98
C SER A 198 -7.92 -15.83 -5.12
N PHE A 199 -7.47 -14.70 -4.58
CA PHE A 199 -8.15 -13.44 -4.86
C PHE A 199 -7.93 -12.99 -6.30
N THR A 200 -8.90 -12.27 -6.82
CA THR A 200 -8.77 -11.44 -8.02
C THR A 200 -8.13 -10.10 -7.66
N THR A 201 -7.55 -9.41 -8.64
CA THR A 201 -7.01 -8.05 -8.44
C THR A 201 -8.04 -7.09 -7.86
N ALA A 202 -9.30 -7.17 -8.32
CA ALA A 202 -10.39 -6.32 -7.82
C ALA A 202 -10.68 -6.59 -6.34
N GLU A 203 -10.79 -7.86 -5.94
CA GLU A 203 -11.03 -8.23 -4.54
C GLU A 203 -9.91 -7.71 -3.62
N VAL A 204 -8.65 -7.80 -4.06
CA VAL A 204 -7.51 -7.24 -3.29
C VAL A 204 -7.59 -5.72 -3.23
N TYR A 205 -7.78 -5.05 -4.38
CA TYR A 205 -7.81 -3.59 -4.49
C TYR A 205 -8.89 -2.96 -3.63
N PHE A 206 -10.13 -3.40 -3.75
CA PHE A 206 -11.23 -2.84 -2.98
C PHE A 206 -11.10 -3.14 -1.49
N GLY A 207 -10.41 -4.22 -1.13
CA GLY A 207 -10.14 -4.54 0.27
C GLY A 207 -9.06 -3.67 0.90
N ASN A 208 -8.31 -2.95 0.07
CA ASN A 208 -7.16 -2.17 0.47
C ASN A 208 -7.56 -0.82 1.08
N GLU A 209 -8.15 -0.88 2.27
CA GLU A 209 -8.58 0.27 3.06
C GLU A 209 -7.45 0.79 3.98
N SER A 210 -7.53 2.05 4.40
CA SER A 210 -6.53 2.69 5.29
C SER A 210 -6.23 1.88 6.56
N LYS A 211 -7.24 1.20 7.12
CA LYS A 211 -7.08 0.34 8.32
C LYS A 211 -6.17 -0.87 8.10
N LEU A 212 -5.89 -1.27 6.86
CA LEU A 212 -4.91 -2.33 6.56
C LEU A 212 -3.48 -1.81 6.43
N GLN A 213 -3.27 -0.50 6.30
CA GLN A 213 -1.95 0.07 6.11
C GLN A 213 -1.05 -0.21 7.32
N ILE A 214 0.17 -0.67 7.04
CA ILE A 214 1.16 -0.94 8.09
C ILE A 214 1.56 0.38 8.74
N ASN A 215 1.61 0.39 10.08
CA ASN A 215 1.94 1.55 10.93
C ASN A 215 0.93 2.71 10.88
N ASN A 216 -0.22 2.53 10.21
CA ASN A 216 -1.28 3.54 10.12
C ASN A 216 -2.68 2.93 10.34
N GLY A 217 -2.74 1.73 10.92
CA GLY A 217 -3.98 0.98 11.08
C GLY A 217 -3.81 -0.24 11.97
N PHE A 218 -4.38 -1.35 11.56
CA PHE A 218 -4.46 -2.59 12.33
C PHE A 218 -3.13 -3.35 12.45
N TYR A 219 -2.15 -2.98 11.62
CA TYR A 219 -0.85 -3.67 11.56
C TYR A 219 0.29 -2.74 11.90
N LYS A 220 1.33 -3.29 12.52
CA LYS A 220 2.55 -2.59 12.85
C LYS A 220 3.79 -3.41 12.53
N THR A 221 4.87 -2.73 12.20
CA THR A 221 6.21 -3.32 12.18
C THR A 221 6.75 -3.38 13.61
N ASP A 222 7.21 -4.56 14.01
CA ASP A 222 7.84 -4.79 15.31
C ASP A 222 9.30 -5.22 15.12
N THR A 223 10.19 -4.64 15.92
CA THR A 223 11.63 -4.94 15.87
C THR A 223 11.96 -5.98 16.93
N LEU A 224 12.39 -7.15 16.48
CA LEU A 224 12.83 -8.23 17.35
C LEU A 224 14.20 -7.91 17.98
N TRP A 225 14.55 -8.62 19.05
CA TRP A 225 15.83 -8.49 19.76
C TRP A 225 17.07 -8.64 18.85
N ASN A 226 16.95 -9.40 17.76
CA ASN A 226 18.02 -9.61 16.77
C ASN A 226 18.00 -8.57 15.64
N LYS A 227 17.32 -7.42 15.84
CA LYS A 227 17.12 -6.32 14.87
C LYS A 227 16.33 -6.70 13.62
N LYS A 228 15.78 -7.91 13.53
CA LYS A 228 14.87 -8.28 12.44
C LYS A 228 13.49 -7.71 12.68
N LEU A 229 12.79 -7.45 11.58
CA LEU A 229 11.43 -6.93 11.58
C LEU A 229 10.41 -8.05 11.39
N LYS A 230 9.28 -7.92 12.05
CA LYS A 230 8.06 -8.69 11.79
C LYS A 230 6.88 -7.75 11.61
N ILE A 231 5.88 -8.20 10.85
CA ILE A 231 4.59 -7.53 10.81
C ILE A 231 3.69 -8.24 11.80
N LYS A 232 3.12 -7.45 12.70
CA LYS A 232 2.17 -7.92 13.71
C LYS A 232 0.86 -7.17 13.56
N ASP A 233 -0.22 -7.79 13.99
CA ASP A 233 -1.44 -7.04 14.24
C ASP A 233 -1.39 -6.33 15.60
N ILE A 234 -2.45 -5.58 15.88
CA ILE A 234 -2.75 -4.97 17.17
C ILE A 234 -2.72 -5.97 18.35
N TYR A 235 -3.03 -7.25 18.13
CA TYR A 235 -3.00 -8.29 19.16
C TYR A 235 -1.58 -8.84 19.37
N ASN A 236 -0.58 -8.23 18.74
CA ASN A 236 0.84 -8.61 18.80
C ASN A 236 1.12 -9.98 18.18
N GLU A 237 0.19 -10.52 17.38
CA GLU A 237 0.37 -11.78 16.68
C GLU A 237 1.07 -11.55 15.34
N SER A 238 1.99 -12.42 14.92
CA SER A 238 2.71 -12.26 13.64
C SER A 238 1.83 -12.63 12.45
N VAL A 239 1.51 -11.69 11.54
CA VAL A 239 0.65 -11.93 10.36
C VAL A 239 1.35 -12.65 9.23
N ILE A 240 2.67 -12.46 9.13
CA ILE A 240 3.55 -13.21 8.25
C ILE A 240 4.50 -14.00 9.13
N SER A 241 4.64 -15.31 8.87
CA SER A 241 5.48 -16.20 9.68
C SER A 241 6.97 -15.85 9.62
N LYS A 242 7.41 -15.29 8.50
CA LYS A 242 8.80 -14.86 8.26
C LYS A 242 9.15 -13.57 9.02
N SER A 243 10.44 -13.43 9.34
CA SER A 243 11.05 -12.18 9.80
C SER A 243 12.03 -11.67 8.75
N PHE A 244 12.14 -10.36 8.62
CA PHE A 244 12.90 -9.68 7.57
C PHE A 244 14.03 -8.85 8.14
N ASP A 245 15.08 -8.63 7.36
CA ASP A 245 16.16 -7.71 7.71
C ASP A 245 15.71 -6.25 7.52
N SER A 246 14.84 -6.01 6.54
CA SER A 246 14.11 -4.75 6.35
C SER A 246 12.76 -4.99 5.68
N ILE A 247 11.82 -4.07 5.87
CA ILE A 247 10.48 -4.10 5.26
C ILE A 247 10.25 -2.74 4.61
N ALA A 248 9.81 -2.74 3.35
CA ALA A 248 9.29 -1.57 2.66
C ALA A 248 7.83 -1.85 2.26
N PHE A 249 6.98 -0.84 2.24
CA PHE A 249 5.59 -0.97 1.85
C PHE A 249 5.07 0.35 1.30
N ASP A 250 4.04 0.27 0.48
CA ASP A 250 3.20 1.41 0.07
C ASP A 250 1.73 1.08 0.36
N ASN A 251 0.81 1.78 -0.30
CA ASN A 251 -0.60 1.50 -0.15
C ASN A 251 -0.97 0.09 -0.60
N PHE A 252 -0.25 -0.56 -1.51
CA PHE A 252 -0.73 -1.75 -2.23
C PHE A 252 0.09 -3.02 -1.99
N PHE A 253 1.38 -2.87 -1.72
CA PHE A 253 2.33 -3.97 -1.61
C PHE A 253 3.18 -3.89 -0.35
N ILE A 254 3.64 -5.06 0.07
CA ILE A 254 4.56 -5.25 1.17
C ILE A 254 5.78 -6.01 0.62
N VAL A 255 6.96 -5.43 0.81
CA VAL A 255 8.25 -5.96 0.36
C VAL A 255 9.11 -6.30 1.57
N GLY A 256 9.36 -7.58 1.78
CA GLY A 256 10.23 -8.08 2.84
C GLY A 256 11.59 -8.56 2.31
N TYR A 257 12.68 -7.94 2.78
CA TYR A 257 14.05 -8.33 2.43
C TYR A 257 14.60 -9.30 3.47
N GLN A 258 15.13 -10.45 3.03
CA GLN A 258 15.66 -11.47 3.92
C GLN A 258 16.89 -12.15 3.30
N LYS A 259 18.07 -11.92 3.87
CA LYS A 259 19.35 -12.51 3.42
C LYS A 259 19.56 -12.38 1.90
N GLY A 260 19.32 -11.18 1.37
CA GLY A 260 19.43 -10.90 -0.07
C GLY A 260 18.27 -11.41 -0.93
N LYS A 261 17.28 -12.10 -0.35
CA LYS A 261 16.04 -12.50 -1.05
C LYS A 261 14.94 -11.46 -0.84
N ILE A 262 14.15 -11.23 -1.89
CA ILE A 262 12.98 -10.34 -1.85
C ILE A 262 11.73 -11.21 -1.76
N ASN A 263 10.85 -10.90 -0.81
CA ASN A 263 9.55 -11.56 -0.66
C ASN A 263 8.46 -10.51 -0.84
N LEU A 264 7.47 -10.79 -1.70
CA LEU A 264 6.40 -9.85 -2.03
C LEU A 264 5.07 -10.36 -1.51
N TYR A 265 4.32 -9.46 -0.90
CA TYR A 265 2.97 -9.74 -0.41
C TYR A 265 2.02 -8.61 -0.80
N ASN A 266 0.74 -8.94 -0.91
CA ASN A 266 -0.34 -7.95 -0.89
C ASN A 266 -0.90 -7.78 0.53
N TYR A 267 -1.87 -6.88 0.73
CA TYR A 267 -2.51 -6.63 2.03
C TYR A 267 -3.52 -7.69 2.49
N ALA A 268 -3.78 -8.69 1.64
CA ALA A 268 -4.35 -9.97 2.08
C ALA A 268 -3.29 -10.92 2.68
N PHE A 269 -2.03 -10.47 2.76
CA PHE A 269 -0.83 -11.22 3.16
C PHE A 269 -0.54 -12.47 2.31
N GLN A 270 -1.04 -12.49 1.08
CA GLN A 270 -0.71 -13.55 0.12
C GLN A 270 0.68 -13.30 -0.45
N ASN A 271 1.55 -14.31 -0.38
CA ASN A 271 2.84 -14.28 -1.04
C ASN A 271 2.66 -14.41 -2.56
N LEU A 272 3.21 -13.47 -3.33
CA LEU A 272 3.10 -13.45 -4.78
C LEU A 272 4.02 -14.47 -5.47
N ASN A 273 4.97 -15.08 -4.73
CA ASN A 273 5.81 -16.20 -5.18
C ASN A 273 6.52 -16.01 -6.54
N ILE A 274 7.05 -14.82 -6.79
CA ILE A 274 7.81 -14.50 -8.00
C ILE A 274 9.19 -15.18 -7.94
N GLN A 275 9.57 -15.91 -8.99
CA GLN A 275 10.82 -16.66 -9.03
C GLN A 275 11.98 -15.78 -9.50
N ASN A 276 13.20 -15.99 -9.00
CA ASN A 276 14.39 -15.25 -9.43
C ASN A 276 14.23 -13.71 -9.38
N LEU A 277 13.47 -13.21 -8.40
CA LEU A 277 13.24 -11.79 -8.21
C LEU A 277 14.52 -11.08 -7.76
N LYS A 278 15.04 -10.18 -8.61
CA LYS A 278 16.28 -9.42 -8.36
C LYS A 278 16.04 -8.04 -7.77
N ALA A 279 14.98 -7.36 -8.22
CA ALA A 279 14.66 -6.00 -7.80
C ALA A 279 13.16 -5.74 -7.86
N VAL A 280 12.71 -4.75 -7.09
CA VAL A 280 11.35 -4.22 -7.14
C VAL A 280 11.34 -2.71 -7.01
N SER A 281 10.39 -2.07 -7.68
CA SER A 281 10.07 -0.66 -7.51
C SER A 281 8.55 -0.51 -7.37
N LEU A 282 8.15 0.16 -6.29
CA LEU A 282 6.76 0.51 -6.03
C LEU A 282 6.36 1.65 -6.96
N ILE A 283 5.25 1.50 -7.66
CA ILE A 283 4.71 2.56 -8.52
C ILE A 283 3.74 3.36 -7.67
N LYS A 284 4.16 4.54 -7.23
CA LYS A 284 3.38 5.40 -6.33
C LYS A 284 1.98 5.64 -6.89
N HIS A 285 0.96 5.55 -6.02
CA HIS A 285 -0.47 5.75 -6.34
C HIS A 285 -1.14 4.73 -7.25
N PHE A 286 -0.41 3.80 -7.88
CA PHE A 286 -0.99 2.77 -8.73
C PHE A 286 -0.94 1.40 -8.05
N PRO A 287 -1.95 0.53 -8.23
CA PRO A 287 -1.95 -0.84 -7.72
C PRO A 287 -1.06 -1.78 -8.54
N LEU A 288 0.12 -1.28 -8.95
CA LEU A 288 1.09 -1.91 -9.81
C LEU A 288 2.48 -1.83 -9.18
N MET A 289 3.31 -2.84 -9.45
CA MET A 289 4.71 -2.86 -9.05
C MET A 289 5.55 -3.23 -10.26
N GLN A 290 6.69 -2.57 -10.41
CA GLN A 290 7.69 -2.95 -11.40
C GLN A 290 8.72 -3.86 -10.77
N ILE A 291 9.08 -4.94 -11.46
CA ILE A 291 9.98 -5.97 -10.96
C ILE A 291 11.03 -6.35 -12.00
N ILE A 292 12.18 -6.85 -11.52
CA ILE A 292 13.15 -7.56 -12.35
C ILE A 292 13.07 -9.04 -11.98
N GLU A 293 12.48 -9.83 -12.87
CA GLU A 293 12.36 -11.29 -12.74
C GLU A 293 13.39 -11.97 -13.64
N GLY A 294 14.39 -12.64 -13.05
CA GLY A 294 15.56 -13.10 -13.80
C GLY A 294 16.32 -11.90 -14.38
N ASN A 295 16.30 -11.76 -15.71
CA ASN A 295 16.92 -10.61 -16.42
C ASN A 295 15.85 -9.72 -17.08
N SER A 296 14.56 -10.00 -16.88
CA SER A 296 13.44 -9.34 -17.56
C SER A 296 12.73 -8.34 -16.66
N LEU A 297 12.46 -7.16 -17.23
CA LEU A 297 11.64 -6.13 -16.59
C LEU A 297 10.15 -6.45 -16.82
N LYS A 298 9.38 -6.49 -15.74
CA LYS A 298 7.93 -6.72 -15.79
C LYS A 298 7.20 -5.73 -14.89
N THR A 299 5.93 -5.52 -15.18
CA THR A 299 5.00 -4.84 -14.27
C THR A 299 3.96 -5.84 -13.85
N ILE A 300 3.72 -5.96 -12.55
CA ILE A 300 2.77 -6.90 -11.96
C ILE A 300 1.67 -6.16 -11.20
N ASN A 301 0.49 -6.78 -11.14
CA ASN A 301 -0.64 -6.31 -10.34
C ASN A 301 -0.63 -6.89 -8.91
N LEU A 302 -1.68 -6.58 -8.14
CA LEU A 302 -1.86 -6.97 -6.73
C LEU A 302 -1.87 -8.48 -6.45
N ILE A 303 -1.98 -9.31 -7.50
CA ILE A 303 -1.95 -10.77 -7.41
C ILE A 303 -0.73 -11.37 -8.11
N GLY A 304 0.25 -10.55 -8.49
CA GLY A 304 1.52 -10.99 -9.08
C GLY A 304 1.45 -11.36 -10.56
N LYS A 305 0.38 -11.01 -11.27
CA LYS A 305 0.26 -11.25 -12.71
C LYS A 305 0.77 -10.07 -13.52
N ASP A 306 1.41 -10.37 -14.64
CA ASP A 306 1.84 -9.38 -15.63
C ASP A 306 0.68 -8.45 -16.01
N SER A 307 0.94 -7.15 -16.02
CA SER A 307 -0.05 -6.10 -16.24
C SER A 307 0.64 -4.83 -16.73
N LYS A 308 -0.13 -3.92 -17.32
CA LYS A 308 0.35 -2.64 -17.85
C LYS A 308 -0.43 -1.50 -17.25
N MET A 309 0.15 -0.30 -17.26
CA MET A 309 -0.54 0.91 -16.78
C MET A 309 -1.86 1.16 -17.52
N SER A 310 -1.90 0.85 -18.83
CA SER A 310 -3.11 0.94 -19.65
C SER A 310 -4.28 0.11 -19.14
N ASP A 311 -4.02 -0.95 -18.37
CA ASP A 311 -5.06 -1.83 -17.82
C ASP A 311 -5.90 -1.12 -16.73
N TYR A 312 -5.43 0.03 -16.21
CA TYR A 312 -6.03 0.77 -15.10
C TYR A 312 -6.52 2.18 -15.49
N ASN A 313 -6.23 2.65 -16.71
CA ASN A 313 -6.52 4.02 -17.17
C ASN A 313 -7.77 4.16 -18.05
N MET A 314 -8.75 3.25 -17.96
CA MET A 314 -10.00 3.38 -18.74
C MET A 314 -11.11 3.98 -17.88
N GLU A 315 -11.75 5.05 -18.37
CA GLU A 315 -13.02 5.56 -17.83
C GLU A 315 -14.00 4.39 -17.63
N GLY A 316 -14.60 4.32 -16.43
CA GLY A 316 -15.49 3.21 -16.06
C GLY A 316 -14.79 1.95 -15.53
N THR A 317 -13.46 1.95 -15.37
CA THR A 317 -12.79 0.97 -14.51
C THR A 317 -12.84 1.42 -13.05
N PRO A 318 -12.87 0.48 -12.08
CA PRO A 318 -12.87 0.82 -10.66
C PRO A 318 -11.56 1.47 -10.16
N PHE A 319 -10.61 1.72 -11.06
CA PHE A 319 -9.28 2.21 -10.78
C PHE A 319 -9.02 3.62 -11.35
N SER A 320 -10.05 4.29 -11.90
CA SER A 320 -9.90 5.66 -12.38
C SER A 320 -9.64 6.60 -11.20
N VAL A 321 -8.39 6.99 -11.01
CA VAL A 321 -8.04 8.02 -10.04
C VAL A 321 -7.96 9.35 -10.79
N SER A 322 -8.92 10.24 -10.55
CA SER A 322 -8.78 11.64 -10.97
C SER A 322 -7.81 12.32 -10.01
N PHE A 323 -6.58 12.54 -10.45
CA PHE A 323 -5.55 13.22 -9.66
C PHE A 323 -5.62 14.75 -9.80
N SER A 324 -6.44 15.29 -10.70
CA SER A 324 -6.53 16.73 -10.98
C SER A 324 -7.04 17.55 -9.81
N ASP A 325 -7.81 16.94 -8.91
CA ASP A 325 -8.55 17.68 -7.87
C ASP A 325 -7.85 17.68 -6.49
N TYR A 326 -6.74 16.95 -6.36
CA TYR A 326 -6.12 16.68 -5.05
C TYR A 326 -4.82 17.45 -4.79
N PHE A 327 -4.23 18.10 -5.80
CA PHE A 327 -2.86 18.58 -5.67
C PHE A 327 -2.61 19.86 -6.46
N ASP A 328 -2.23 20.92 -5.74
CA ASP A 328 -1.77 22.18 -6.34
C ASP A 328 -0.27 22.06 -6.68
N ASP A 329 0.05 21.88 -7.97
CA ASP A 329 1.44 21.95 -8.43
C ASP A 329 1.93 23.42 -8.37
N GLN A 330 3.08 23.66 -7.73
CA GLN A 330 3.74 24.97 -7.79
C GLN A 330 4.76 24.97 -8.93
N THR A 331 4.54 25.78 -9.97
CA THR A 331 5.49 25.93 -11.07
C THR A 331 6.27 27.24 -10.98
N ALA A 332 7.53 27.19 -11.37
CA ALA A 332 8.34 28.37 -11.67
C ALA A 332 8.63 28.37 -13.17
N ASP A 333 8.18 29.42 -13.84
CA ASP A 333 8.35 29.57 -15.28
C ASP A 333 9.36 30.68 -15.57
N PHE A 334 10.44 30.33 -16.25
CA PHE A 334 11.41 31.28 -16.76
C PHE A 334 11.96 30.81 -18.11
N LYS A 335 12.49 31.73 -18.90
CA LYS A 335 13.21 31.42 -20.13
C LYS A 335 14.57 32.11 -20.13
N ILE A 336 15.53 31.52 -20.83
CA ILE A 336 16.84 32.11 -21.04
C ILE A 336 16.88 32.69 -22.46
N ILE A 337 17.18 33.99 -22.56
CA ILE A 337 17.21 34.72 -23.84
C ILE A 337 18.62 35.24 -24.10
N GLN A 338 19.00 35.39 -25.37
CA GLN A 338 20.27 35.98 -25.76
C GLN A 338 20.05 37.37 -26.36
N LYS A 339 20.75 38.39 -25.84
CA LYS A 339 20.74 39.76 -26.35
C LYS A 339 22.16 40.30 -26.42
N ASN A 340 22.56 40.82 -27.58
CA ASN A 340 23.89 41.43 -27.79
C ASN A 340 25.05 40.51 -27.35
N GLY A 341 24.94 39.20 -27.59
CA GLY A 341 25.96 38.22 -27.20
C GLY A 341 26.01 37.88 -25.70
N MET A 342 25.08 38.41 -24.90
CA MET A 342 24.93 38.11 -23.48
C MET A 342 23.65 37.32 -23.23
N PHE A 343 23.63 36.49 -22.20
CA PHE A 343 22.46 35.70 -21.81
C PHE A 343 21.72 36.34 -20.65
N PHE A 344 20.39 36.24 -20.67
CA PHE A 344 19.52 36.78 -19.65
C PHE A 344 18.46 35.76 -19.20
N LEU A 345 18.11 35.76 -17.92
CA LEU A 345 16.98 35.03 -17.35
C LEU A 345 15.75 35.95 -17.32
N GLU A 346 14.68 35.58 -18.02
CA GLU A 346 13.41 36.31 -18.06
C GLU A 346 12.30 35.49 -17.37
N PRO A 347 11.66 36.01 -16.30
CA PRO A 347 10.56 35.32 -15.62
C PRO A 347 9.26 35.39 -16.44
N TYR A 348 8.52 34.28 -16.54
CA TYR A 348 7.28 34.21 -17.33
C TYR A 348 6.01 34.31 -16.46
N SER A 349 6.02 33.77 -15.23
CA SER A 349 4.92 33.88 -14.27
C SER A 349 5.44 34.13 -12.85
N ILE A 350 4.81 35.06 -12.12
CA ILE A 350 5.25 35.50 -10.78
C ILE A 350 4.72 34.51 -9.73
N SER A 351 5.44 33.41 -9.52
CA SER A 351 5.34 32.64 -8.27
C SER A 351 6.68 32.01 -7.84
N ILE A 352 7.81 32.69 -8.09
CA ILE A 352 9.13 32.31 -7.53
C ILE A 352 9.26 32.81 -6.07
N SER A 353 8.14 33.03 -5.38
CA SER A 353 8.09 33.79 -4.13
C SER A 353 8.70 33.06 -2.92
N SER A 354 9.00 31.77 -3.02
CA SER A 354 9.29 30.93 -1.85
C SER A 354 10.67 30.26 -1.79
N ILE A 355 11.43 30.14 -2.88
CA ILE A 355 12.49 29.09 -2.91
C ILE A 355 13.93 29.61 -2.82
N VAL A 356 14.25 30.79 -3.34
CA VAL A 356 15.62 31.34 -3.24
C VAL A 356 15.57 32.68 -2.50
N PRO A 357 16.31 32.85 -1.39
CA PRO A 357 16.18 34.02 -0.53
C PRO A 357 16.33 35.37 -1.23
N ASP A 358 17.01 35.42 -2.38
CA ASP A 358 17.30 36.65 -3.15
C ASP A 358 16.61 36.74 -4.54
N VAL A 359 15.91 35.68 -4.99
CA VAL A 359 15.20 35.66 -6.28
C VAL A 359 13.79 36.28 -6.17
N ARG A 360 13.35 36.59 -4.95
CA ARG A 360 12.08 37.25 -4.59
C ARG A 360 11.91 38.67 -5.19
N LYS A 361 12.89 39.18 -5.94
CA LYS A 361 12.92 40.52 -6.54
C LYS A 361 12.84 40.54 -8.08
N PHE A 362 12.58 39.42 -8.77
CA PHE A 362 12.54 39.44 -10.24
C PHE A 362 11.25 40.02 -10.81
N ARG A 363 11.27 41.34 -11.02
CA ARG A 363 10.36 42.07 -11.90
C ARG A 363 11.02 42.50 -13.23
N LYS A 364 12.29 42.11 -13.46
CA LYS A 364 13.11 42.48 -14.63
C LYS A 364 14.04 41.33 -15.02
N GLU A 365 14.48 41.35 -16.28
CA GLU A 365 15.51 40.44 -16.83
C GLU A 365 16.81 40.51 -16.01
N LEU A 366 17.41 39.35 -15.77
CA LEU A 366 18.71 39.21 -15.12
C LEU A 366 19.79 38.81 -16.11
N GLN A 367 20.92 39.49 -16.12
CA GLN A 367 22.07 39.01 -16.87
C GLN A 367 22.68 37.77 -16.21
N LEU A 368 22.99 36.74 -17.01
CA LEU A 368 23.81 35.60 -16.59
C LEU A 368 25.28 36.02 -16.63
N LEU A 369 25.87 36.13 -15.45
CA LEU A 369 27.29 36.34 -15.21
C LEU A 369 28.07 35.07 -15.55
N ASN A 370 29.37 35.23 -15.82
CA ASN A 370 30.27 34.12 -16.18
C ASN A 370 29.87 33.35 -17.45
N SER A 371 29.21 34.02 -18.41
CA SER A 371 28.68 33.39 -19.64
C SER A 371 29.53 33.59 -20.90
N ASN A 372 30.69 34.25 -20.78
CA ASN A 372 31.53 34.63 -21.93
C ASN A 372 32.05 33.45 -22.77
N GLU A 373 32.21 32.27 -22.15
CA GLU A 373 32.68 31.04 -22.79
C GLU A 373 31.55 30.22 -23.44
N PHE A 374 30.28 30.61 -23.22
CA PHE A 374 29.11 29.87 -23.69
C PHE A 374 28.80 30.24 -25.14
N GLU A 375 28.48 29.21 -25.93
CA GLU A 375 27.87 29.32 -27.26
C GLU A 375 26.35 29.39 -27.12
N THR A 376 25.78 28.47 -26.34
CA THR A 376 24.36 28.43 -25.97
C THR A 376 24.21 28.11 -24.49
N VAL A 377 23.16 28.66 -23.88
CA VAL A 377 22.69 28.25 -22.55
C VAL A 377 21.37 27.53 -22.79
N GLU A 378 21.42 26.21 -22.77
CA GLU A 378 20.28 25.37 -23.11
C GLU A 378 19.62 24.86 -21.83
N PHE A 379 18.38 25.29 -21.61
CA PHE A 379 17.55 24.85 -20.50
C PHE A 379 16.16 24.52 -21.04
N LEU A 380 15.88 23.22 -21.20
CA LEU A 380 14.52 22.68 -21.42
C LEU A 380 13.68 23.42 -22.50
N ASP A 381 14.06 23.33 -23.79
CA ASP A 381 13.30 23.88 -24.93
C ASP A 381 12.92 25.39 -24.80
N GLU A 382 12.37 26.03 -25.83
CA GLU A 382 12.13 27.49 -25.82
C GLU A 382 11.10 27.97 -24.76
N MET A 383 10.47 27.05 -24.02
CA MET A 383 9.62 27.31 -22.85
C MET A 383 9.80 26.23 -21.78
N ALA A 384 10.64 26.50 -20.78
CA ALA A 384 10.82 25.63 -19.64
C ALA A 384 9.89 26.04 -18.48
N SER A 385 8.85 25.25 -18.22
CA SER A 385 8.17 25.26 -16.91
C SER A 385 8.85 24.24 -16.01
N ILE A 386 9.17 24.62 -14.77
CA ILE A 386 9.66 23.66 -13.79
C ILE A 386 8.66 23.54 -12.64
N THR A 387 8.14 22.33 -12.43
CA THR A 387 7.34 22.00 -11.26
C THR A 387 8.25 21.92 -10.04
N THR A 388 8.18 22.93 -9.19
CA THR A 388 9.02 23.09 -8.00
C THR A 388 8.59 22.19 -6.86
N GLN A 389 7.28 21.89 -6.79
CA GLN A 389 6.67 20.96 -5.85
C GLN A 389 5.44 20.33 -6.50
N SER A 390 5.41 18.99 -6.56
CA SER A 390 4.22 18.21 -6.91
C SER A 390 3.97 17.15 -5.86
N GLU A 391 2.82 17.24 -5.20
CA GLU A 391 2.39 16.22 -4.24
C GLU A 391 2.01 14.89 -4.94
N ILE A 392 1.51 14.95 -6.18
CA ILE A 392 1.32 13.78 -7.06
C ILE A 392 2.66 13.12 -7.36
N GLY A 393 3.62 13.93 -7.83
CA GLY A 393 4.92 13.44 -8.29
C GLY A 393 5.87 12.99 -7.18
N ALA A 394 5.67 13.42 -5.92
CA ALA A 394 6.74 13.39 -4.91
C ALA A 394 8.04 14.04 -5.43
N PHE A 395 7.91 15.09 -6.24
CA PHE A 395 9.06 15.79 -6.81
C PHE A 395 9.16 17.17 -6.20
N SER A 396 10.37 17.48 -5.73
CA SER A 396 10.81 18.82 -5.37
C SER A 396 12.10 19.05 -6.15
N ILE A 397 12.20 20.20 -6.83
CA ILE A 397 13.46 20.67 -7.40
C ILE A 397 14.42 20.83 -6.22
N LYS A 398 15.53 20.09 -6.26
CA LYS A 398 16.59 20.28 -5.26
C LYS A 398 17.33 21.55 -5.61
N ASP A 399 17.41 22.47 -4.65
CA ASP A 399 18.36 23.59 -4.66
C ASP A 399 19.78 22.99 -4.51
N PRO A 400 20.74 23.35 -5.38
CA PRO A 400 20.65 24.37 -6.45
C PRO A 400 20.12 23.85 -7.79
N ILE A 401 19.50 24.74 -8.56
CA ILE A 401 18.90 24.42 -9.87
C ILE A 401 19.99 24.21 -10.91
N MET A 402 20.21 22.95 -11.29
CA MET A 402 21.12 22.56 -12.34
C MET A 402 20.56 22.90 -13.73
N ILE A 403 21.45 23.33 -14.61
CA ILE A 403 21.21 23.57 -16.04
C ILE A 403 22.44 23.07 -16.82
N TYR A 404 22.35 23.00 -18.15
CA TYR A 404 23.53 22.76 -18.98
C TYR A 404 23.82 23.91 -19.93
N VAL A 405 25.08 24.01 -20.33
CA VAL A 405 25.57 25.02 -21.26
C VAL A 405 26.44 24.34 -22.32
N LYS A 406 26.34 24.82 -23.55
CA LYS A 406 27.26 24.47 -24.63
C LYS A 406 28.36 25.52 -24.68
N LEU A 407 29.59 25.08 -24.63
CA LEU A 407 30.78 25.92 -24.73
C LEU A 407 31.12 26.17 -26.20
N LYS A 408 31.81 27.28 -26.48
CA LYS A 408 32.29 27.63 -27.84
C LYS A 408 33.22 26.58 -28.47
N ASN A 409 33.80 25.68 -27.67
CA ASN A 409 34.62 24.57 -28.15
C ASN A 409 33.79 23.32 -28.53
N GLY A 410 32.45 23.41 -28.48
CA GLY A 410 31.52 22.32 -28.78
C GLY A 410 31.29 21.33 -27.63
N LYS A 411 31.97 21.46 -26.48
CA LYS A 411 31.73 20.64 -25.29
C LYS A 411 30.60 21.20 -24.43
N PHE A 412 30.13 20.41 -23.48
CA PHE A 412 29.04 20.80 -22.58
C PHE A 412 29.48 20.79 -21.11
N ASN A 413 28.88 21.68 -20.32
CA ASN A 413 29.05 21.73 -18.87
C ASN A 413 27.68 21.70 -18.19
N LEU A 414 27.58 20.99 -17.06
CA LEU A 414 26.51 21.22 -16.08
C LEU A 414 26.91 22.38 -15.18
N THR A 415 25.99 23.29 -14.89
CA THR A 415 26.18 24.43 -13.98
C THR A 415 24.89 24.66 -13.17
N THR A 416 24.86 25.66 -12.29
CA THR A 416 23.63 26.06 -11.59
C THR A 416 23.22 27.48 -11.94
N ILE A 417 21.91 27.76 -11.87
CA ILE A 417 21.38 29.11 -12.11
C ILE A 417 21.93 30.08 -11.08
N GLU A 418 21.97 29.68 -9.82
CA GLU A 418 22.44 30.47 -8.68
C GLU A 418 23.89 30.92 -8.87
N TYR A 419 24.73 30.06 -9.46
CA TYR A 419 26.12 30.39 -9.78
C TYR A 419 26.22 31.41 -10.91
N LEU A 420 25.31 31.38 -11.88
CA LEU A 420 25.33 32.28 -13.03
C LEU A 420 24.69 33.64 -12.74
N ILE A 421 23.77 33.76 -11.78
CA ILE A 421 23.08 35.04 -11.53
C ILE A 421 23.72 35.88 -10.42
N ALA A 422 24.55 35.28 -9.57
CA ALA A 422 25.15 35.98 -8.42
C ALA A 422 26.54 36.55 -8.75
N GLU A 423 26.76 37.85 -8.48
CA GLU A 423 28.07 38.49 -8.64
C GLU A 423 29.12 37.86 -7.70
N ASN A 424 28.69 37.51 -6.48
CA ASN A 424 29.49 36.82 -5.48
C ASN A 424 28.68 35.62 -4.95
N PRO A 425 28.67 34.47 -5.65
CA PRO A 425 27.89 33.31 -5.22
C PRO A 425 28.36 32.81 -3.84
N ASP A 426 27.42 32.32 -3.02
CA ASP A 426 27.73 31.66 -1.74
C ASP A 426 28.72 30.51 -1.95
N GLU A 427 29.69 30.35 -1.04
CA GLU A 427 30.74 29.33 -1.13
C GLU A 427 30.18 27.91 -1.33
N ARG A 428 28.99 27.62 -0.78
CA ARG A 428 28.30 26.33 -0.97
C ARG A 428 27.86 26.13 -2.43
N ILE A 429 27.37 27.19 -3.08
CA ILE A 429 26.99 27.17 -4.50
C ILE A 429 28.22 26.99 -5.38
N ILE A 430 29.31 27.70 -5.07
CA ILE A 430 30.60 27.55 -5.77
C ILE A 430 31.10 26.10 -5.64
N ALA A 431 31.13 25.57 -4.41
CA ALA A 431 31.59 24.22 -4.13
C ALA A 431 30.71 23.15 -4.79
N PHE A 432 29.40 23.37 -4.88
CA PHE A 432 28.48 22.49 -5.61
C PHE A 432 28.74 22.54 -7.12
N ASN A 433 28.78 23.74 -7.70
CA ASN A 433 29.00 23.95 -9.14
C ASN A 433 30.34 23.35 -9.62
N ASN A 434 31.40 23.49 -8.81
CA ASN A 434 32.71 22.92 -9.12
C ASN A 434 32.73 21.39 -9.14
N LYS A 435 31.77 20.72 -8.49
CA LYS A 435 31.62 19.26 -8.49
C LYS A 435 30.74 18.76 -9.64
N LEU A 436 30.09 19.67 -10.39
CA LEU A 436 29.26 19.27 -11.51
C LEU A 436 30.11 18.78 -12.69
N PRO A 437 29.61 17.81 -13.46
CA PRO A 437 30.28 17.35 -14.67
C PRO A 437 30.59 18.49 -15.67
N LYS A 438 31.84 18.54 -16.13
CA LYS A 438 32.35 19.51 -17.11
C LYS A 438 33.05 18.80 -18.27
N ASN A 439 33.20 19.52 -19.39
CA ASN A 439 33.84 19.05 -20.61
C ASN A 439 33.24 17.74 -21.13
N LEU A 440 31.90 17.71 -21.19
CA LEU A 440 31.11 16.59 -21.67
C LEU A 440 30.98 16.64 -23.19
N ASP A 441 30.82 15.47 -23.81
CA ASP A 441 30.63 15.34 -25.26
C ASP A 441 29.19 15.64 -25.65
N SER A 442 28.23 15.21 -24.83
CA SER A 442 26.82 15.48 -25.01
C SER A 442 26.07 15.52 -23.68
N ILE A 443 24.94 16.23 -23.65
CA ILE A 443 23.98 16.27 -22.54
C ILE A 443 22.58 16.22 -23.13
N LYS A 444 21.72 15.37 -22.58
CA LYS A 444 20.27 15.32 -22.89
C LYS A 444 19.49 15.39 -21.59
N THR A 445 18.57 16.35 -21.49
CA THR A 445 17.64 16.40 -20.36
C THR A 445 16.67 15.23 -20.43
N ILE A 446 16.45 14.57 -19.30
CA ILE A 446 15.45 13.51 -19.17
C ILE A 446 14.22 14.09 -18.49
N ARG A 447 14.28 14.31 -17.17
CA ARG A 447 13.25 14.93 -16.29
C ARG A 447 13.88 15.40 -14.99
N ASP A 448 13.31 16.37 -14.29
CA ASP A 448 13.63 16.76 -12.89
C ASP A 448 15.12 17.00 -12.58
N GLN A 449 15.82 17.81 -13.39
CA GLN A 449 17.28 18.01 -13.29
C GLN A 449 18.10 16.70 -13.36
N LYS A 450 17.56 15.67 -14.02
CA LYS A 450 18.31 14.46 -14.39
C LYS A 450 18.72 14.58 -15.84
N TYR A 451 19.99 14.29 -16.09
CA TYR A 451 20.63 14.42 -17.38
C TYR A 451 21.24 13.09 -17.77
N LEU A 452 21.02 12.68 -19.02
CA LEU A 452 21.89 11.72 -19.67
C LEU A 452 23.12 12.50 -20.15
N ILE A 453 24.29 12.17 -19.60
CA ILE A 453 25.54 12.83 -19.95
C ILE A 453 26.50 11.83 -20.59
N GLU A 454 27.28 12.31 -21.55
CA GLU A 454 28.29 11.53 -22.27
C GLU A 454 29.68 12.14 -22.11
N LYS A 455 30.68 11.28 -21.94
CA LYS A 455 32.09 11.65 -21.97
C LYS A 455 32.94 10.48 -22.43
N ASP A 456 33.83 10.74 -23.38
CA ASP A 456 34.75 9.76 -23.97
C ASP A 456 34.00 8.51 -24.50
N GLY A 457 32.79 8.72 -25.06
CA GLY A 457 31.92 7.66 -25.57
C GLY A 457 31.25 6.79 -24.50
N LEU A 458 31.30 7.19 -23.22
CA LEU A 458 30.62 6.55 -22.10
C LEU A 458 29.49 7.44 -21.59
N PHE A 459 28.45 6.80 -21.05
CA PHE A 459 27.21 7.43 -20.62
C PHE A 459 26.96 7.26 -19.12
N THR A 460 26.16 8.15 -18.53
CA THR A 460 25.48 7.95 -17.24
C THR A 460 24.25 8.85 -17.11
N TYR A 461 23.33 8.48 -16.21
CA TYR A 461 22.30 9.38 -15.72
C TYR A 461 22.80 10.13 -14.49
N TYR A 462 23.10 11.41 -14.63
CA TYR A 462 23.44 12.29 -13.50
C TYR A 462 22.16 12.95 -12.95
N PRO A 463 21.96 13.08 -11.62
CA PRO A 463 22.86 12.67 -10.53
C PRO A 463 22.63 11.25 -10.01
N ILE A 464 21.82 10.42 -10.68
CA ILE A 464 21.51 9.04 -10.26
C ILE A 464 22.80 8.23 -10.07
N ARG A 465 23.75 8.37 -11.00
CA ARG A 465 25.11 7.84 -10.92
C ARG A 465 26.11 8.91 -11.32
N LYS A 466 27.10 9.16 -10.46
CA LYS A 466 28.15 10.17 -10.68
C LYS A 466 29.25 9.69 -11.64
N GLU A 467 29.51 8.38 -11.65
CA GLU A 467 30.53 7.77 -12.49
C GLU A 467 29.99 7.56 -13.92
N ILE A 468 30.71 8.09 -14.92
CA ILE A 468 30.40 7.92 -16.35
C ILE A 468 31.06 6.63 -16.83
N LYS A 469 30.31 5.53 -16.89
CA LYS A 469 30.90 4.19 -17.11
C LYS A 469 30.13 3.28 -18.06
N TYR A 470 28.94 3.65 -18.50
CA TYR A 470 28.13 2.75 -19.33
C TYR A 470 28.48 2.94 -20.80
N LYS A 471 28.73 1.84 -21.52
CA LYS A 471 28.92 1.88 -22.97
C LYS A 471 27.60 2.12 -23.71
N LYS A 472 26.50 1.59 -23.15
CA LYS A 472 25.13 1.86 -23.61
C LYS A 472 24.22 2.03 -22.40
N LEU A 473 23.29 2.97 -22.50
CA LEU A 473 22.31 3.26 -21.48
C LEU A 473 20.99 3.65 -22.15
N GLU A 474 19.96 2.81 -21.99
CA GLU A 474 18.62 3.05 -22.55
C GLU A 474 17.82 4.01 -21.67
N ASP A 475 16.87 4.73 -22.28
CA ASP A 475 15.88 5.53 -21.57
C ASP A 475 15.14 4.70 -20.50
N PHE A 476 14.86 5.33 -19.36
CA PHE A 476 14.11 4.70 -18.27
C PHE A 476 12.74 4.23 -18.76
N LYS A 477 12.46 2.94 -18.58
CA LYS A 477 11.13 2.36 -18.69
C LYS A 477 10.53 2.41 -17.28
N GLU A 478 9.85 3.51 -16.97
CA GLU A 478 9.40 3.86 -15.61
C GLU A 478 10.59 3.94 -14.63
N ASN A 479 10.78 2.95 -13.75
CA ASN A 479 11.78 3.03 -12.67
C ASN A 479 13.12 2.40 -13.02
N PHE A 480 13.25 1.72 -14.16
CA PHE A 480 14.47 1.00 -14.54
C PHE A 480 14.94 1.35 -15.95
N ALA A 481 16.25 1.51 -16.10
CA ALA A 481 16.95 1.70 -17.38
C ALA A 481 17.86 0.51 -17.65
N ARG A 482 17.96 0.08 -18.90
CA ARG A 482 18.85 -1.00 -19.31
C ARG A 482 20.24 -0.45 -19.58
N PHE A 483 21.29 -1.15 -19.16
CA PHE A 483 22.67 -0.74 -19.44
C PHE A 483 23.56 -1.88 -19.97
N GLU A 484 24.66 -1.48 -20.60
CA GLU A 484 25.80 -2.34 -20.99
C GLU A 484 27.11 -1.66 -20.56
N LEU A 485 27.98 -2.40 -19.87
CA LEU A 485 29.31 -1.96 -19.47
C LEU A 485 30.32 -2.17 -20.62
N PRO A 486 31.51 -1.53 -20.56
CA PRO A 486 32.54 -1.67 -21.60
C PRO A 486 32.99 -3.11 -21.85
N ASN A 487 32.93 -3.97 -20.82
CA ASN A 487 33.24 -5.40 -20.89
C ASN A 487 32.10 -6.25 -21.52
N GLY A 488 31.00 -5.63 -21.96
CA GLY A 488 29.83 -6.30 -22.54
C GLY A 488 28.81 -6.82 -21.52
N GLN A 489 29.08 -6.69 -20.21
CA GLN A 489 28.13 -7.10 -19.17
C GLN A 489 26.91 -6.18 -19.16
N LYS A 490 25.72 -6.78 -19.10
CA LYS A 490 24.45 -6.06 -19.12
C LYS A 490 23.78 -6.09 -17.76
N GLY A 491 22.89 -5.14 -17.52
CA GLY A 491 22.11 -5.06 -16.29
C GLY A 491 21.04 -4.00 -16.35
N TRP A 492 20.41 -3.78 -15.20
CA TRP A 492 19.38 -2.76 -15.00
C TRP A 492 19.84 -1.76 -13.94
N LEU A 493 19.60 -0.48 -14.19
CA LEU A 493 19.84 0.63 -13.29
C LEU A 493 18.49 1.15 -12.77
N ASP A 494 18.31 1.25 -11.46
CA ASP A 494 17.12 1.91 -10.89
C ASP A 494 17.31 3.41 -10.66
N LEU A 495 16.20 4.12 -10.41
CA LEU A 495 16.20 5.57 -10.11
C LEU A 495 16.96 5.96 -8.84
N LYS A 496 17.30 5.01 -7.97
CA LYS A 496 18.14 5.23 -6.77
C LYS A 496 19.63 5.01 -7.06
N GLY A 497 19.96 4.57 -8.27
CA GLY A 497 21.31 4.27 -8.70
C GLY A 497 21.78 2.88 -8.33
N ASN A 498 20.92 1.91 -8.00
CA ASN A 498 21.37 0.53 -7.81
C ASN A 498 21.49 -0.19 -9.17
N GLU A 499 22.51 -1.05 -9.29
CA GLU A 499 22.76 -1.86 -10.50
C GLU A 499 22.42 -3.33 -10.23
N TYR A 500 21.66 -3.92 -11.14
CA TYR A 500 21.24 -5.32 -11.11
C TYR A 500 21.76 -6.01 -12.37
N LEU A 501 22.88 -6.72 -12.23
CA LEU A 501 23.55 -7.38 -13.36
C LEU A 501 22.74 -8.58 -13.85
N ASP A 502 22.83 -8.85 -15.14
CA ASP A 502 22.39 -10.09 -15.73
C ASP A 502 23.31 -11.24 -15.28
N ASN A 503 22.69 -12.39 -15.02
CA ASN A 503 23.42 -13.63 -14.75
C ASN A 503 23.62 -14.40 -16.05
#